data_AF-A0A662Q744-F1
#
_entry.id   AF-A0A662Q744-F1
#
_cell.length_a   1.000
_cell.length_b   1.000
_cell.length_c   1.000
_cell.angle_alpha   90.00
_cell.angle_beta   90.00
_cell.angle_gamma   90.00
#
_symmetry.space_group_name_H-M   'P 1'
#
loop_
_entity.id
_entity.type
_entity.pdbx_description
1 polymer ?
#
loop_
_entity_poly.entity_id
_entity_poly.type
_entity_poly.pdbx_seq_one_letter_code
_entity_poly.pdbx_strand_id
1 'polypeptide(L)'
;MEACFLTSLHPIHKRSSLKGLVISLKLEDKLYWGRFVGGIIMGMITAFFKLYQPTILIGVLIMVIAYMLSAIILRIILSAEKRSRLGRNLYLSGAAAYAASWLITLIMIYNLML
;
A
#
# COMPACT_ATOMS: atom_id res chain seq x y z
N MET A 1 40.34 12.01 -35.05
CA MET A 1 40.04 12.91 -33.92
C MET A 1 38.59 12.65 -33.47
N GLU A 2 38.26 11.41 -33.08
CA GLU A 2 36.85 11.00 -32.81
C GLU A 2 36.69 9.98 -31.65
N ALA A 3 37.74 9.72 -30.86
CA ALA A 3 37.66 8.72 -29.77
C ALA A 3 37.23 9.30 -28.41
N CYS A 4 37.06 10.62 -28.28
CA CYS A 4 36.80 11.27 -26.98
C CYS A 4 35.31 11.53 -26.67
N PHE A 5 34.40 11.32 -27.63
CA PHE A 5 32.98 11.71 -27.49
C PHE A 5 32.06 10.58 -26.99
N LEU A 6 32.49 9.32 -27.01
CA LEU A 6 31.65 8.18 -26.60
C LEU A 6 31.73 7.83 -25.10
N THR A 7 32.69 8.37 -24.37
CA THR A 7 32.88 8.10 -22.93
C THR A 7 32.03 9.00 -22.02
N SER A 8 31.36 10.02 -22.57
CA SER A 8 30.52 10.97 -21.81
C SER A 8 29.02 10.64 -21.85
N LEU A 9 28.58 9.67 -22.65
CA LEU A 9 27.16 9.32 -22.82
C LEU A 9 26.66 8.20 -21.88
N HIS A 10 27.56 7.53 -21.16
CA HIS A 10 27.22 6.45 -20.23
C HIS A 10 26.64 6.84 -18.85
N PRO A 11 26.83 8.06 -18.29
CA PRO A 11 26.31 8.39 -16.96
C PRO A 11 24.84 8.84 -16.95
N ILE A 12 24.27 9.23 -18.10
CA ILE A 12 22.92 9.83 -18.14
C ILE A 12 21.81 8.76 -18.06
N HIS A 13 21.97 7.61 -18.73
CA HIS A 13 20.99 6.53 -18.65
C HIS A 13 20.93 5.87 -17.27
N LYS A 14 22.08 5.74 -16.59
CA LYS A 14 22.14 5.18 -15.23
C LYS A 14 21.42 6.09 -14.23
N ARG A 15 21.53 7.42 -14.41
CA ARG A 15 20.87 8.43 -13.56
C ARG A 15 19.36 8.51 -13.78
N SER A 16 18.86 8.32 -15.01
CA SER A 16 17.40 8.27 -15.27
C SER A 16 16.76 6.99 -14.73
N SER A 17 17.46 5.86 -14.83
CA SER A 17 17.01 4.58 -14.27
C SER A 17 16.98 4.61 -12.74
N LEU A 18 17.98 5.23 -12.11
CA LEU A 18 18.00 5.42 -10.65
C LEU A 18 16.86 6.32 -10.18
N LYS A 19 16.62 7.44 -10.88
CA LYS A 19 15.49 8.34 -10.57
C LYS A 19 14.15 7.63 -10.69
N GLY A 20 13.95 6.84 -11.74
CA GLY A 20 12.73 6.04 -11.92
C GLY A 20 12.53 5.01 -10.80
N LEU A 21 13.61 4.36 -10.37
CA LEU A 21 13.58 3.36 -9.30
C LEU A 21 13.29 4.00 -7.92
N VAL A 22 13.93 5.14 -7.61
CA VAL A 22 13.66 5.92 -6.38
C VAL A 22 12.22 6.42 -6.33
N ILE A 23 11.65 6.84 -7.46
CA ILE A 23 10.25 7.28 -7.54
C ILE A 23 9.29 6.10 -7.30
N SER A 24 9.56 4.91 -7.85
CA SER A 24 8.73 3.72 -7.58
C SER A 24 8.78 3.29 -6.12
N LEU A 25 9.96 3.23 -5.51
CA LEU A 25 10.12 2.88 -4.09
C LEU A 25 9.35 3.85 -3.18
N LYS A 26 9.50 5.15 -3.41
CA LYS A 26 8.80 6.19 -2.64
C LYS A 26 7.27 6.13 -2.80
N LEU A 27 6.80 5.60 -3.93
CA LEU A 27 5.37 5.40 -4.17
C LEU A 27 4.84 4.16 -3.44
N GLU A 28 5.60 3.06 -3.46
CA GLU A 28 5.27 1.86 -2.67
C GLU A 28 5.28 2.16 -1.18
N ASP A 29 6.26 2.91 -0.66
CA ASP A 29 6.29 3.32 0.74
C ASP A 29 5.05 4.14 1.12
N LYS A 30 4.67 5.13 0.29
CA LYS A 30 3.47 5.92 0.55
C LYS A 30 2.20 5.07 0.54
N LEU A 31 2.11 4.12 -0.37
CA LEU A 31 0.98 3.21 -0.44
C LEU A 31 0.93 2.27 0.76
N TYR A 32 2.06 1.72 1.15
CA TYR A 32 2.22 0.89 2.34
C TYR A 32 1.75 1.63 3.58
N TRP A 33 2.22 2.86 3.78
CA TRP A 33 1.80 3.71 4.89
C TRP A 33 0.30 4.03 4.86
N GLY A 34 -0.26 4.31 3.69
CA GLY A 34 -1.71 4.53 3.53
C GLY A 34 -2.53 3.31 3.92
N ARG A 35 -2.09 2.12 3.54
CA ARG A 35 -2.71 0.85 3.92
C ARG A 35 -2.53 0.55 5.40
N PHE A 36 -1.35 0.78 5.96
CA PHE A 36 -1.11 0.58 7.39
C PHE A 36 -2.06 1.41 8.26
N VAL A 37 -2.19 2.71 7.96
CA VAL A 37 -3.13 3.62 8.65
C VAL A 37 -4.58 3.21 8.40
N GLY A 38 -4.92 2.83 7.16
CA GLY A 38 -6.25 2.31 6.83
C GLY A 38 -6.63 1.10 7.68
N GLY A 39 -5.71 0.16 7.88
CA GLY A 39 -5.96 -1.05 8.69
C GLY A 39 -6.18 -0.71 10.17
N ILE A 40 -5.42 0.24 10.72
CA ILE A 40 -5.61 0.74 12.09
C ILE A 40 -6.99 1.38 12.26
N ILE A 41 -7.38 2.30 11.37
CA ILE A 41 -8.69 2.96 11.42
C ILE A 41 -9.80 1.92 11.31
N MET A 42 -9.66 0.97 10.38
CA MET A 42 -10.69 -0.04 10.15
C MET A 42 -10.77 -1.02 11.34
N GLY A 43 -9.63 -1.36 11.97
CA GLY A 43 -9.58 -2.17 13.19
C GLY A 43 -10.27 -1.48 14.36
N MET A 44 -10.02 -0.17 14.52
CA MET A 44 -10.73 0.68 15.49
C MET A 44 -12.24 0.67 15.28
N ILE A 45 -12.71 0.91 14.05
CA ILE A 45 -14.15 0.92 13.73
C ILE A 45 -14.77 -0.45 14.02
N THR A 46 -14.10 -1.52 13.58
CA THR A 46 -14.59 -2.91 13.76
C THR A 46 -14.70 -3.26 15.25
N ALA A 47 -13.72 -2.85 16.06
CA ALA A 47 -13.71 -3.08 17.50
C ALA A 47 -14.76 -2.22 18.22
N PHE A 48 -14.83 -0.93 17.91
CA PHE A 48 -15.71 0.04 18.57
C PHE A 48 -17.19 -0.29 18.39
N PHE A 49 -17.59 -0.62 17.17
CA PHE A 49 -18.97 -1.03 16.87
C PHE A 49 -19.24 -2.51 17.22
N LYS A 50 -18.26 -3.22 17.78
CA LYS A 50 -18.36 -4.64 18.13
C LYS A 50 -18.86 -5.51 16.96
N LEU A 51 -18.47 -5.22 15.72
CA LEU A 51 -18.91 -5.98 14.54
C LEU A 51 -18.45 -7.46 14.55
N TYR A 52 -17.54 -7.80 15.47
CA TYR A 52 -17.13 -9.17 15.74
C TYR A 52 -18.15 -9.98 16.57
N GLN A 53 -19.14 -9.35 17.22
CA GLN A 53 -20.09 -10.02 18.13
C GLN A 53 -20.98 -11.09 17.46
N PRO A 54 -21.58 -10.87 16.28
CA PRO A 54 -22.32 -11.95 15.62
C PRO A 54 -21.38 -13.03 15.07
N THR A 55 -20.23 -12.65 14.48
CA THR A 55 -19.16 -13.57 14.04
C THR A 55 -17.92 -12.78 13.57
N ILE A 56 -16.71 -13.25 13.90
CA ILE A 56 -15.44 -12.65 13.43
C ILE A 56 -15.38 -12.56 11.89
N LEU A 57 -16.07 -13.47 11.18
CA LEU A 57 -16.15 -13.53 9.72
C LEU A 57 -16.75 -12.25 9.11
N ILE A 58 -17.70 -11.60 9.78
CA ILE A 58 -18.30 -10.35 9.30
C ILE A 58 -17.27 -9.22 9.32
N GLY A 59 -16.46 -9.14 10.39
CA GLY A 59 -15.34 -8.19 10.47
C GLY A 59 -14.31 -8.42 9.37
N VAL A 60 -13.95 -9.67 9.11
CA VAL A 60 -13.03 -10.03 8.01
C VAL A 60 -13.62 -9.66 6.65
N LEU A 61 -14.91 -9.94 6.41
CA LEU A 61 -15.57 -9.63 5.14
C LEU A 61 -15.56 -8.11 4.87
N ILE A 62 -15.91 -7.31 5.87
CA ILE A 62 -15.91 -5.84 5.77
C ILE A 62 -14.49 -5.32 5.55
N MET A 63 -13.50 -5.88 6.25
CA MET A 63 -12.08 -5.54 6.08
C MET A 63 -11.62 -5.78 4.63
N VAL A 64 -11.98 -6.92 4.04
CA VAL A 64 -11.66 -7.25 2.64
C VAL A 64 -12.35 -6.30 1.66
N ILE A 65 -13.62 -5.96 1.90
CA ILE A 65 -14.37 -5.01 1.06
C ILE A 65 -13.72 -3.61 1.13
N ALA A 66 -13.39 -3.13 2.32
CA ALA A 66 -12.72 -1.85 2.51
C ALA A 66 -11.34 -1.81 1.84
N TYR A 67 -10.59 -2.92 1.89
CA TYR A 67 -9.33 -3.07 1.18
C TYR A 67 -9.50 -2.96 -0.33
N MET A 68 -10.50 -3.67 -0.89
CA MET A 68 -10.83 -3.61 -2.32
C MET A 68 -11.19 -2.17 -2.74
N LEU A 69 -12.00 -1.47 -1.95
CA LEU A 69 -12.35 -0.07 -2.19
C LEU A 69 -11.12 0.84 -2.18
N SER A 70 -10.22 0.67 -1.21
CA SER A 70 -8.95 1.39 -1.14
C SER A 70 -8.11 1.17 -2.41
N ALA A 71 -8.01 -0.08 -2.87
CA ALA A 71 -7.28 -0.40 -4.09
C ALA A 71 -7.92 0.22 -5.35
N ILE A 72 -9.25 0.28 -5.43
CA ILE A 72 -9.98 0.91 -6.54
C ILE A 72 -9.74 2.42 -6.55
N ILE A 73 -9.90 3.11 -5.41
CA ILE A 73 -9.68 4.56 -5.29
C ILE A 73 -8.25 4.92 -5.69
N LEU A 74 -7.27 4.13 -5.23
CA LEU A 74 -5.88 4.35 -5.57
C LEU A 74 -5.60 4.16 -7.07
N ARG A 75 -6.29 3.20 -7.71
CA ARG A 75 -6.21 2.96 -9.16
C ARG A 75 -6.79 4.12 -9.97
N ILE A 76 -7.74 4.88 -9.41
CA ILE A 76 -8.33 6.08 -10.02
C ILE A 76 -7.40 7.29 -9.84
N ILE A 77 -6.80 7.44 -8.66
CA ILE A 77 -5.89 8.55 -8.34
C ILE A 77 -4.52 8.42 -9.04
N LEU A 78 -4.07 7.20 -9.35
CA LEU A 78 -2.80 6.99 -10.06
C LEU A 78 -2.91 7.30 -11.56
N SER A 79 -2.06 8.22 -12.04
CA SER A 79 -1.84 8.49 -13.46
C SER A 79 -1.39 7.24 -14.23
N ALA A 80 -1.76 7.15 -15.52
CA ALA A 80 -1.52 6.02 -16.42
C ALA A 80 -0.04 5.57 -16.45
N GLU A 81 0.89 6.52 -16.34
CA GLU A 81 2.33 6.26 -16.33
C GLU A 81 2.81 5.50 -15.07
N LYS A 82 2.25 5.84 -13.90
CA LYS A 82 2.52 5.14 -12.63
C LYS A 82 1.80 3.80 -12.57
N ARG A 83 0.64 3.71 -13.22
CA ARG A 83 -0.19 2.50 -13.28
C ARG A 83 0.49 1.39 -14.08
N SER A 84 1.20 1.71 -15.18
CA SER A 84 1.95 0.70 -15.94
C SER A 84 3.17 0.17 -15.17
N ARG A 85 3.84 1.04 -14.38
CA ARG A 85 5.00 0.67 -13.56
C ARG A 85 4.65 -0.14 -12.31
N LEU A 86 3.57 0.20 -11.60
CA LEU A 86 3.18 -0.50 -10.35
C LEU A 86 2.20 -1.66 -10.57
N GLY A 87 1.50 -1.72 -11.72
CA GLY A 87 0.64 -2.81 -12.19
C GLY A 87 0.12 -3.80 -11.14
N ARG A 88 0.87 -4.90 -10.94
CA ARG A 88 0.51 -6.01 -10.05
C ARG A 88 0.98 -5.82 -8.59
N ASN A 89 2.10 -5.12 -8.39
CA ASN A 89 2.61 -4.81 -7.05
C ASN A 89 1.68 -3.85 -6.31
N LEU A 90 0.92 -3.00 -6.99
CA LEU A 90 -0.08 -2.13 -6.37
C LEU A 90 -1.14 -2.91 -5.56
N TYR A 91 -1.48 -4.14 -5.96
CA TYR A 91 -2.48 -4.96 -5.28
C TYR A 91 -1.90 -5.85 -4.18
N LEU A 92 -0.62 -6.20 -4.25
CA LEU A 92 0.05 -7.04 -3.24
C LEU A 92 0.78 -6.21 -2.18
N SER A 93 1.34 -5.05 -2.57
CA SER A 93 2.20 -4.21 -1.73
C SER A 93 1.42 -3.56 -0.60
N GLY A 94 1.57 -4.05 0.63
CA GLY A 94 0.86 -3.57 1.82
C GLY A 94 -0.47 -4.26 2.13
N ALA A 95 -0.84 -5.33 1.41
CA ALA A 95 -2.01 -6.15 1.75
C ALA A 95 -1.85 -6.84 3.12
N ALA A 96 -0.67 -7.47 3.31
CA ALA A 96 -0.31 -8.11 4.56
C ALA A 96 -0.22 -7.10 5.72
N ALA A 97 0.33 -5.91 5.46
CA ALA A 97 0.42 -4.85 6.46
C ALA A 97 -0.95 -4.32 6.89
N TYR A 98 -1.89 -4.17 5.94
CA TYR A 98 -3.27 -3.79 6.24
C TYR A 98 -3.97 -4.85 7.10
N ALA A 99 -3.87 -6.13 6.73
CA ALA A 99 -4.48 -7.21 7.47
C ALA A 99 -3.87 -7.38 8.87
N ALA A 100 -2.53 -7.31 8.97
CA ALA A 100 -1.82 -7.41 10.23
C ALA A 100 -2.13 -6.22 11.15
N SER A 101 -2.10 -4.98 10.63
CA SER A 101 -2.42 -3.80 11.45
C SER A 101 -3.87 -3.81 11.92
N TRP A 102 -4.81 -4.19 11.05
CA TRP A 102 -6.21 -4.41 11.42
C TRP A 102 -6.36 -5.42 12.56
N LEU A 103 -5.72 -6.59 12.44
CA LEU A 103 -5.82 -7.67 13.43
C LEU A 103 -5.19 -7.29 14.76
N ILE A 104 -4.00 -6.65 14.74
CA ILE A 104 -3.32 -6.16 15.94
C ILE A 104 -4.18 -5.12 16.65
N THR A 105 -4.71 -4.13 15.92
CA THR A 105 -5.56 -3.08 16.51
C THR A 105 -6.85 -3.67 17.08
N LEU A 106 -7.46 -4.63 16.38
CA LEU A 106 -8.67 -5.32 16.86
C LEU A 106 -8.40 -6.03 18.20
N ILE A 107 -7.32 -6.82 18.28
CA ILE A 107 -6.94 -7.54 19.51
C ILE A 107 -6.63 -6.57 20.64
N MET A 108 -5.88 -5.49 20.36
CA MET A 108 -5.49 -4.51 21.36
C MET A 108 -6.70 -3.80 21.96
N ILE A 109 -7.66 -3.36 21.14
CA ILE A 109 -8.88 -2.70 21.63
C ILE A 109 -9.80 -3.69 22.33
N TYR A 110 -9.90 -4.91 21.82
CA TYR A 110 -10.64 -5.97 22.50
C TYR A 110 -10.09 -6.21 23.91
N ASN A 111 -8.75 -6.25 24.07
CA ASN A 111 -8.11 -6.43 25.36
C ASN A 111 -8.25 -5.21 26.28
N LEU A 112 -8.28 -3.99 25.75
CA LEU A 112 -8.51 -2.76 26.55
C LEU A 112 -9.97 -2.61 27.01
N MET A 113 -10.93 -3.17 26.27
CA MET A 113 -12.36 -3.12 26.62
C MET A 113 -12.83 -4.31 27.48
N LEU A 114 -11.96 -5.31 27.69
CA LEU A 114 -12.21 -6.47 28.55
C LEU A 114 -11.73 -6.17 29.98
#